data_AF-A0A7J8YSK0-F1
#
_entry.id   AF-A0A7J8YSK0-F1
#
_cell.length_a   1.000
_cell.length_b   1.000
_cell.length_c   1.000
_cell.angle_alpha   90.00
_cell.angle_beta   90.00
_cell.angle_gamma   90.00
#
_symmetry.space_group_name_H-M   'P 1'
#
loop_
_entity.id
_entity.type
_entity.pdbx_description
1 polymer ?
#
loop_
_entity_poly.entity_id
_entity_poly.type
_entity_poly.pdbx_seq_one_letter_code
_entity_poly.pdbx_strand_id
1 'polypeptide(L)'
;MINRDYLDPLLVSKLGYIQMQIGDIEGAKGSFNHVETMLNEGKNDGYSFLSEVQFRNLVNRNKALVYVVGKDYVSAVREYEECIERDHTDVVAINNKALCLMYLRDLSDSIKVLENALERVPTRALNETLVVNLCSMYELAYVNHSEIKRTLNNWIVHVAPDDFDASCIRV
;
A
#
# COMPACT_ATOMS: atom_id res chain seq x y z
N MET A 1 -31.20 -8.56 -6.45
CA MET A 1 -31.08 -8.52 -4.98
C MET A 1 -29.88 -9.37 -4.61
N ILE A 2 -28.73 -8.75 -4.32
CA ILE A 2 -27.53 -9.47 -3.86
C ILE A 2 -27.75 -9.73 -2.37
N ASN A 3 -27.62 -11.00 -1.97
CA ASN A 3 -27.91 -11.46 -0.62
C ASN A 3 -26.93 -10.82 0.37
N ARG A 4 -27.45 -10.15 1.41
CA ARG A 4 -26.70 -9.20 2.25
C ARG A 4 -25.92 -9.81 3.41
N ASP A 5 -26.06 -11.12 3.64
CA ASP A 5 -25.76 -11.60 4.99
C ASP A 5 -24.32 -11.99 5.26
N TYR A 6 -23.47 -12.35 4.28
CA TYR A 6 -22.08 -12.71 4.57
C TYR A 6 -21.16 -12.52 3.36
N LEU A 7 -20.53 -11.34 3.25
CA LEU A 7 -19.50 -11.06 2.25
C LEU A 7 -18.13 -11.00 2.93
N ASP A 8 -17.18 -11.77 2.42
CA ASP A 8 -15.76 -11.74 2.80
C ASP A 8 -15.24 -10.28 2.87
N PRO A 9 -14.55 -9.87 3.97
CA PRO A 9 -14.06 -8.50 4.12
C PRO A 9 -13.17 -8.04 2.96
N LEU A 10 -12.47 -8.95 2.28
CA LEU A 10 -11.70 -8.65 1.08
C LEU A 10 -12.60 -8.27 -0.11
N LEU A 11 -13.70 -8.98 -0.31
CA LEU A 11 -14.64 -8.69 -1.40
C LEU A 11 -15.34 -7.35 -1.18
N VAL A 12 -15.74 -7.07 0.06
CA VAL A 12 -16.35 -5.77 0.41
C VAL A 12 -15.34 -4.64 0.23
N SER A 13 -14.08 -4.83 0.61
CA SER A 13 -13.02 -3.83 0.37
C SER A 13 -12.79 -3.58 -1.13
N LYS A 14 -12.76 -4.65 -1.95
CA LYS A 14 -12.64 -4.52 -3.41
C LYS A 14 -13.82 -3.77 -4.03
N LEU A 15 -15.04 -4.00 -3.54
CA LEU A 15 -16.21 -3.21 -3.94
C LEU A 15 -15.99 -1.72 -3.62
N GLY A 16 -15.50 -1.41 -2.41
CA GLY A 16 -15.13 -0.05 -2.02
C GLY A 16 -14.10 0.58 -2.97
N TYR A 17 -13.08 -0.16 -3.40
CA TYR A 17 -12.09 0.31 -4.37
C TYR A 17 -12.72 0.64 -5.74
N ILE A 18 -13.60 -0.22 -6.24
CA ILE A 18 -14.33 0.01 -7.50
C ILE A 18 -15.22 1.25 -7.39
N GLN A 19 -15.94 1.39 -6.27
CA GLN A 19 -16.77 2.56 -5.98
C GLN A 19 -15.95 3.85 -6.01
N MET A 20 -14.75 3.86 -5.42
CA MET A 20 -13.84 5.01 -5.51
C MET A 20 -13.45 5.32 -6.97
N GLN A 21 -13.12 4.30 -7.77
CA GLN A 21 -12.71 4.47 -9.16
C GLN A 21 -13.80 5.08 -10.04
N ILE A 22 -15.07 4.75 -9.77
CA ILE A 22 -16.22 5.32 -10.50
C ILE A 22 -16.74 6.63 -9.91
N GLY A 23 -16.10 7.14 -8.85
CA GLY A 23 -16.46 8.39 -8.18
C GLY A 23 -17.58 8.28 -7.13
N ASP A 24 -18.04 7.08 -6.80
CA ASP A 24 -18.99 6.81 -5.71
C ASP A 24 -18.28 6.80 -4.35
N ILE A 25 -17.89 7.99 -3.87
CA ILE A 25 -17.11 8.14 -2.64
C ILE A 25 -17.93 7.75 -1.40
N GLU A 26 -19.23 8.07 -1.38
CA GLU A 26 -20.10 7.74 -0.26
C GLU A 26 -20.39 6.23 -0.18
N GLY A 27 -20.61 5.58 -1.32
CA GLY A 27 -20.71 4.12 -1.38
C GLY A 27 -19.43 3.43 -0.92
N ALA A 28 -18.26 3.92 -1.33
CA ALA A 28 -16.98 3.39 -0.89
C ALA A 28 -16.78 3.48 0.62
N LYS A 29 -17.08 4.64 1.23
CA LYS A 29 -17.06 4.82 2.69
C LYS A 29 -18.01 3.85 3.40
N GLY A 30 -19.21 3.64 2.85
CA GLY A 30 -20.17 2.66 3.35
C GLY A 30 -19.61 1.24 3.36
N SER A 31 -18.99 0.82 2.25
CA SER A 31 -18.32 -0.48 2.13
C SER A 31 -17.18 -0.63 3.14
N PHE A 32 -16.32 0.38 3.28
CA PHE A 32 -15.20 0.31 4.22
C PHE A 32 -15.63 0.31 5.68
N ASN A 33 -16.65 1.09 6.04
CA ASN A 33 -17.24 1.06 7.39
C ASN A 33 -17.86 -0.31 7.71
N HIS A 34 -18.45 -0.97 6.70
CA HIS A 34 -18.94 -2.33 6.88
C HIS A 34 -17.80 -3.30 7.23
N VAL A 35 -16.65 -3.22 6.54
CA VAL A 35 -15.46 -4.04 6.85
C VAL A 35 -14.94 -3.77 8.28
N GLU A 36 -14.93 -2.51 8.71
CA GLU A 36 -14.55 -2.17 10.09
C GLU A 36 -15.54 -2.73 11.13
N THR A 37 -16.83 -2.68 10.83
CA THR A 37 -17.88 -3.26 11.69
C THR A 37 -17.70 -4.78 11.82
N MET A 38 -17.38 -5.47 10.73
CA MET A 38 -17.10 -6.91 10.75
C MET A 38 -15.92 -7.28 11.66
N LEU A 39 -14.87 -6.46 11.67
CA LEU A 39 -13.73 -6.63 12.58
C LEU A 39 -14.15 -6.45 14.05
N ASN A 40 -14.94 -5.41 14.34
CA ASN A 40 -15.37 -5.07 15.71
C ASN A 40 -16.37 -6.08 16.28
N GLU A 41 -17.23 -6.66 15.44
CA GLU A 41 -18.20 -7.68 15.86
C GLU A 41 -17.57 -9.04 16.13
N GLY A 42 -16.25 -9.20 15.95
CA GLY A 42 -15.55 -10.46 16.20
C GLY A 42 -16.03 -11.61 15.32
N LYS A 43 -16.74 -11.31 14.22
CA LYS A 43 -17.19 -12.28 13.21
C LYS A 43 -16.01 -12.70 12.33
N ASN A 44 -14.96 -13.20 12.97
CA ASN A 44 -14.04 -14.15 12.35
C ASN A 44 -14.76 -15.50 12.31
N ASP A 45 -15.90 -15.54 11.62
CA ASP A 45 -16.47 -16.82 11.20
C ASP A 45 -15.37 -17.49 10.37
N GLY A 46 -15.08 -18.77 10.64
CA GLY A 46 -13.89 -19.51 10.19
C GLY A 46 -13.68 -19.64 8.68
N TYR A 47 -14.29 -18.77 7.87
CA TYR A 47 -14.17 -18.58 6.44
C TYR A 47 -13.31 -17.35 6.05
N SER A 48 -12.90 -16.49 6.98
CA SER A 48 -11.94 -15.41 6.67
C SER A 48 -10.53 -16.00 6.53
N PHE A 49 -9.96 -15.93 5.33
CA PHE A 49 -8.56 -16.32 5.06
C PHE A 49 -7.52 -15.39 5.73
N LEU A 50 -7.96 -14.32 6.39
CA LEU A 50 -7.08 -13.32 6.99
C LEU A 50 -6.74 -13.66 8.43
N SER A 51 -5.47 -13.53 8.78
CA SER A 51 -5.08 -13.42 10.19
C SER A 51 -5.65 -12.13 10.80
N GLU A 52 -5.74 -12.07 12.13
CA GLU A 52 -6.20 -10.86 12.83
C GLU A 52 -5.40 -9.61 12.43
N VAL A 53 -4.07 -9.75 12.28
CA VAL A 53 -3.18 -8.68 11.83
C VAL A 53 -3.53 -8.23 10.42
N GLN A 54 -3.73 -9.18 9.49
CA GLN A 54 -4.09 -8.86 8.11
C GLN A 54 -5.46 -8.19 8.00
N PHE A 55 -6.43 -8.58 8.85
CA PHE A 55 -7.75 -7.96 8.89
C PHE A 55 -7.68 -6.55 9.46
N ARG A 56 -6.95 -6.32 10.56
CA ARG A 56 -6.69 -4.97 11.08
C ARG A 56 -6.03 -4.07 10.03
N ASN A 57 -4.99 -4.56 9.36
CA ASN A 57 -4.32 -3.81 8.30
C ASN A 57 -5.22 -3.56 7.08
N LEU A 58 -6.14 -4.46 6.75
CA LEU A 58 -7.15 -4.20 5.71
C LEU A 58 -8.04 -3.01 6.10
N VAL A 59 -8.51 -2.94 7.34
CA VAL A 59 -9.33 -1.82 7.84
C VAL A 59 -8.55 -0.51 7.80
N ASN A 60 -7.32 -0.46 8.32
CA ASN A 60 -6.51 0.75 8.30
C ASN A 60 -6.17 1.20 6.86
N ARG A 61 -5.85 0.27 5.94
CA ARG A 61 -5.61 0.61 4.52
C ARG A 61 -6.87 1.21 3.86
N ASN A 62 -8.05 0.68 4.17
CA ASN A 62 -9.32 1.23 3.69
C ASN A 62 -9.55 2.66 4.21
N LYS A 63 -9.32 2.91 5.51
CA LYS A 63 -9.39 4.26 6.10
C LYS A 63 -8.41 5.22 5.45
N ALA A 64 -7.16 4.79 5.27
CA ALA A 64 -6.12 5.56 4.63
C ALA A 64 -6.53 6.00 3.21
N LEU A 65 -7.15 5.12 2.43
CA LEU A 65 -7.63 5.45 1.09
C LEU A 65 -8.70 6.56 1.11
N VAL A 66 -9.63 6.54 2.08
CA VAL A 66 -10.61 7.61 2.25
C VAL A 66 -9.92 8.96 2.50
N TYR A 67 -8.89 8.98 3.35
CA TYR A 67 -8.08 10.17 3.59
C TYR A 67 -7.31 10.62 2.34
N VAL A 68 -6.73 9.69 1.57
CA VAL A 68 -6.04 9.99 0.30
C VAL A 68 -6.97 10.68 -0.68
N VAL A 69 -8.20 10.17 -0.87
CA VAL A 69 -9.20 10.81 -1.74
C VAL A 69 -9.63 12.18 -1.20
N GLY A 70 -9.71 12.32 0.13
CA GLY A 70 -9.92 13.61 0.80
C GLY A 70 -8.72 14.56 0.76
N LYS A 71 -7.58 14.15 0.18
CA LYS A 71 -6.28 14.86 0.20
C LYS A 71 -5.73 15.12 1.61
N ASP A 72 -6.23 14.40 2.62
CA ASP A 72 -5.68 14.41 3.97
C ASP A 72 -4.54 13.38 4.07
N TYR A 73 -3.42 13.70 3.42
CA TYR A 73 -2.28 12.80 3.38
C TYR A 73 -1.64 12.59 4.76
N VAL A 74 -1.80 13.53 5.69
CA VAL A 74 -1.26 13.39 7.06
C VAL A 74 -1.99 12.28 7.81
N SER A 75 -3.32 12.27 7.74
CA SER A 75 -4.11 11.18 8.34
C SER A 75 -3.88 9.85 7.64
N ALA A 76 -3.75 9.84 6.29
CA ALA A 76 -3.41 8.63 5.54
C ALA A 76 -2.06 8.03 5.97
N VAL A 77 -1.02 8.85 6.15
CA VAL A 77 0.29 8.40 6.63
C VAL A 77 0.19 7.71 8.00
N ARG A 78 -0.62 8.25 8.92
CA ARG A 78 -0.81 7.64 10.25
C ARG A 78 -1.43 6.25 10.15
N GLU A 79 -2.49 6.11 9.34
CA GLU A 79 -3.16 4.83 9.14
C GLU A 79 -2.24 3.78 8.48
N TYR A 80 -1.45 4.18 7.48
CA TYR A 80 -0.45 3.28 6.88
C TYR A 80 0.68 2.95 7.85
N GLU A 81 1.10 3.88 8.71
CA GLU A 81 2.12 3.60 9.70
C GLU A 81 1.67 2.54 10.71
N GLU A 82 0.42 2.62 11.19
CA GLU A 82 -0.14 1.58 12.04
C GLU A 82 -0.14 0.20 11.37
N CYS A 83 -0.34 0.13 10.04
CA CYS A 83 -0.23 -1.13 9.31
C CYS A 83 1.19 -1.68 9.34
N ILE A 84 2.19 -0.81 9.11
CA ILE A 84 3.61 -1.15 9.04
C ILE A 84 4.13 -1.55 10.42
N GLU A 85 3.68 -0.91 11.49
CA GLU A 85 4.02 -1.27 12.87
C GLU A 85 3.53 -2.68 13.25
N ARG A 86 2.34 -3.07 12.77
CA ARG A 86 1.78 -4.41 13.00
C ARG A 86 2.39 -5.48 12.12
N ASP A 87 2.64 -5.15 10.85
CA ASP A 87 3.27 -6.03 9.87
C ASP A 87 4.25 -5.25 9.00
N HIS A 88 5.53 -5.37 9.33
CA HIS A 88 6.63 -4.77 8.56
C HIS A 88 6.73 -5.29 7.12
N THR A 89 5.94 -6.29 6.75
CA THR A 89 5.89 -6.88 5.43
C THR A 89 4.67 -6.46 4.59
N ASP A 90 3.81 -5.56 5.12
CA ASP A 90 2.66 -5.01 4.39
C ASP A 90 3.11 -3.98 3.34
N VAL A 91 3.62 -4.48 2.22
CA VAL A 91 4.16 -3.67 1.12
C VAL A 91 3.14 -2.74 0.50
N VAL A 92 1.83 -3.02 0.63
CA VAL A 92 0.77 -2.13 0.19
C VAL A 92 0.74 -0.88 1.07
N ALA A 93 0.83 -1.04 2.40
CA ALA A 93 0.89 0.10 3.32
C ALA A 93 2.19 0.90 3.16
N ILE A 94 3.34 0.22 3.04
CA ILE A 94 4.65 0.85 2.81
C ILE A 94 4.61 1.73 1.57
N ASN A 95 4.19 1.18 0.43
CA ASN A 95 4.19 1.90 -0.84
C ASN A 95 3.25 3.11 -0.80
N ASN A 96 2.05 2.94 -0.23
CA ASN A 96 1.10 4.03 -0.14
C ASN A 96 1.50 5.11 0.88
N LYS A 97 2.19 4.74 1.99
CA LYS A 97 2.82 5.72 2.90
C LYS A 97 3.81 6.60 2.16
N ALA A 98 4.70 6.00 1.36
CA ALA A 98 5.67 6.74 0.56
C ALA A 98 4.97 7.70 -0.42
N LEU A 99 3.96 7.23 -1.16
CA LEU A 99 3.17 8.11 -2.04
C LEU A 99 2.54 9.28 -1.29
N CYS A 100 1.99 9.06 -0.09
CA CYS A 100 1.44 10.14 0.71
C CYS A 100 2.51 11.16 1.16
N LEU A 101 3.70 10.70 1.55
CA LEU A 101 4.84 11.57 1.87
C LEU A 101 5.29 12.38 0.65
N MET A 102 5.34 11.76 -0.53
CA MET A 102 5.61 12.45 -1.80
C MET A 102 4.57 13.55 -2.07
N TYR A 103 3.27 13.29 -1.88
CA TYR A 103 2.22 14.31 -2.02
C TYR A 103 2.34 15.44 -0.98
N LEU A 104 2.88 15.15 0.20
CA LEU A 104 3.25 16.14 1.22
C LEU A 104 4.56 16.88 0.91
N ARG A 105 5.20 16.58 -0.23
CA ARG A 105 6.51 17.11 -0.67
C ARG A 105 7.68 16.69 0.22
N ASP A 106 7.51 15.66 1.02
CA ASP A 106 8.59 15.05 1.80
C ASP A 106 9.23 13.91 1.01
N LEU A 107 9.95 14.28 -0.05
CA LEU A 107 10.61 13.32 -0.95
C LEU A 107 11.70 12.52 -0.22
N SER A 108 12.40 13.13 0.75
CA SER A 108 13.48 12.47 1.47
C SER A 108 12.95 11.29 2.29
N ASP A 109 11.90 11.51 3.09
CA ASP A 109 11.36 10.43 3.91
C ASP A 109 10.56 9.44 3.07
N SER A 110 9.91 9.89 1.99
CA SER A 110 9.28 9.01 1.01
C SER A 110 10.26 7.97 0.43
N ILE A 111 11.43 8.43 -0.04
CA ILE A 111 12.48 7.57 -0.58
C ILE A 111 12.99 6.60 0.47
N LYS A 112 13.32 7.10 1.68
CA LYS A 112 13.79 6.26 2.78
C LYS A 112 12.80 5.14 3.14
N VAL A 113 11.49 5.41 3.10
CA VAL A 113 10.48 4.38 3.39
C VAL A 113 10.58 3.22 2.40
N LEU A 114 10.74 3.50 1.10
CA LEU A 114 10.85 2.47 0.08
C LEU A 114 12.20 1.75 0.09
N GLU A 115 13.31 2.48 0.28
CA GLU A 115 14.65 1.90 0.41
C GLU A 115 14.71 0.93 1.60
N ASN A 116 14.22 1.35 2.77
CA ASN A 116 14.19 0.50 3.96
C ASN A 116 13.35 -0.77 3.75
N ALA A 117 12.28 -0.71 2.95
CA ALA A 117 11.46 -1.87 2.65
C ALA A 117 12.22 -2.87 1.77
N LEU A 118 12.93 -2.37 0.76
CA LEU A 118 13.79 -3.18 -0.10
C LEU A 118 14.93 -3.83 0.72
N GLU A 119 15.53 -3.12 1.66
CA GLU A 119 16.59 -3.68 2.51
C GLU A 119 16.07 -4.73 3.50
N ARG A 120 14.93 -4.48 4.15
CA ARG A 120 14.44 -5.34 5.26
C ARG A 120 13.67 -6.56 4.77
N VAL A 121 12.88 -6.42 3.71
CA VAL A 121 11.97 -7.47 3.22
C VAL A 121 12.05 -7.60 1.69
N PRO A 122 13.25 -7.79 1.12
CA PRO A 122 13.49 -7.68 -0.32
C PRO A 122 12.55 -8.53 -1.17
N THR A 123 12.35 -9.80 -0.79
CA THR A 123 11.49 -10.73 -1.55
C THR A 123 10.02 -10.28 -1.63
N ARG A 124 9.52 -9.56 -0.63
CA ARG A 124 8.13 -9.04 -0.64
C ARG A 124 8.06 -7.63 -1.23
N ALA A 125 9.02 -6.76 -0.90
CA ALA A 125 9.04 -5.37 -1.34
C ALA A 125 9.39 -5.22 -2.82
N LEU A 126 10.18 -6.14 -3.38
CA LEU A 126 10.59 -6.08 -4.77
C LEU A 126 9.42 -6.47 -5.69
N ASN A 127 8.61 -5.47 -6.04
CA ASN A 127 7.58 -5.54 -7.07
C ASN A 127 7.68 -4.32 -7.98
N GLU A 128 7.14 -4.46 -9.20
CA GLU A 128 7.15 -3.42 -10.24
C GLU A 128 6.66 -2.06 -9.71
N THR A 129 5.52 -2.04 -9.02
CA THR A 129 4.91 -0.78 -8.57
C THR A 129 5.81 -0.02 -7.59
N LEU A 130 6.42 -0.71 -6.64
CA LEU A 130 7.33 -0.09 -5.67
C LEU A 130 8.58 0.45 -6.36
N VAL A 131 9.18 -0.33 -7.26
CA VAL A 131 10.39 0.07 -7.99
C VAL A 131 10.12 1.29 -8.88
N VAL A 132 9.02 1.29 -9.63
CA VAL A 132 8.61 2.43 -10.47
C VAL A 132 8.38 3.69 -9.62
N ASN A 133 7.72 3.55 -8.46
CA ASN A 133 7.50 4.68 -7.55
C ASN A 133 8.82 5.23 -7.00
N LEU A 134 9.75 4.36 -6.57
CA LEU A 134 11.06 4.78 -6.08
C LEU A 134 11.89 5.46 -7.18
N CYS A 135 11.91 4.92 -8.40
CA CYS A 135 12.55 5.54 -9.55
C CYS A 135 11.97 6.92 -9.86
N SER A 136 10.65 7.06 -9.84
CA SER A 136 9.97 8.34 -10.04
C SER A 136 10.38 9.34 -8.95
N MET A 137 10.41 8.92 -7.68
CA MET A 137 10.82 9.79 -6.58
C MET A 137 12.28 10.24 -6.71
N TYR A 138 13.19 9.40 -7.18
CA TYR A 138 14.57 9.81 -7.46
C TYR A 138 14.66 10.85 -8.57
N GLU A 139 13.91 10.70 -9.66
CA GLU A 139 13.85 11.71 -10.73
C GLU A 139 13.34 13.05 -10.21
N LEU A 140 12.34 13.04 -9.33
CA LEU A 140 11.82 14.25 -8.70
C LEU A 140 12.80 14.88 -7.70
N ALA A 141 13.53 14.07 -6.93
CA ALA A 141 14.37 14.55 -5.84
C ALA A 141 15.78 14.98 -6.30
N TYR A 142 16.32 14.36 -7.36
CA TYR A 142 17.73 14.47 -7.70
C TYR A 142 17.99 14.83 -9.16
N VAL A 143 18.86 15.82 -9.38
CA VAL A 143 19.36 16.19 -10.71
C VAL A 143 20.18 15.06 -11.33
N ASN A 144 21.00 14.36 -10.53
CA ASN A 144 21.85 13.24 -10.96
C ASN A 144 21.21 11.87 -10.64
N HIS A 145 19.91 11.73 -10.83
CA HIS A 145 19.16 10.50 -10.52
C HIS A 145 19.69 9.26 -11.26
N SER A 146 20.34 9.39 -12.41
CA SER A 146 20.87 8.27 -13.19
C SER A 146 21.89 7.42 -12.43
N GLU A 147 22.72 8.03 -11.57
CA GLU A 147 23.72 7.28 -10.78
C GLU A 147 23.08 6.51 -9.62
N ILE A 148 22.10 7.13 -8.96
CA ILE A 148 21.36 6.51 -7.85
C ILE A 148 20.52 5.34 -8.39
N LYS A 149 19.79 5.56 -9.50
CA LYS A 149 19.07 4.48 -10.20
C LYS A 149 19.99 3.34 -10.62
N ARG A 150 21.18 3.64 -11.16
CA ARG A 150 22.17 2.60 -11.51
C ARG A 150 22.59 1.78 -10.29
N THR A 151 22.79 2.43 -9.15
CA THR A 151 23.15 1.76 -7.90
C THR A 151 22.01 0.85 -7.41
N LEU A 152 20.77 1.37 -7.41
CA LEU A 152 19.58 0.59 -7.10
C LEU A 152 19.45 -0.63 -8.04
N ASN A 153 19.60 -0.42 -9.34
CA ASN A 153 19.51 -1.48 -10.35
C ASN A 153 20.54 -2.57 -10.12
N ASN A 154 21.79 -2.19 -9.83
CA ASN A 154 22.83 -3.15 -9.50
C ASN A 154 22.48 -3.94 -8.23
N TRP A 155 21.94 -3.28 -7.20
CA TRP A 155 21.51 -3.95 -5.98
C TRP A 155 20.36 -4.94 -6.25
N ILE A 156 19.34 -4.53 -7.02
CA ILE A 156 18.20 -5.37 -7.38
C ILE A 156 18.67 -6.65 -8.10
N VAL A 157 19.60 -6.56 -9.06
CA VAL A 157 20.11 -7.73 -9.79
C VAL A 157 20.74 -8.79 -8.86
N HIS A 158 21.28 -8.40 -7.71
CA HIS A 158 21.90 -9.34 -6.76
C HIS A 158 20.91 -9.93 -5.74
N VAL A 159 19.78 -9.27 -5.53
CA VAL A 159 18.82 -9.59 -4.46
C VAL A 159 17.50 -10.15 -5.02
N ALA A 160 17.20 -9.87 -6.29
CA ALA A 160 15.99 -10.32 -6.94
C ALA A 160 15.93 -11.85 -7.02
N PRO A 161 14.76 -12.46 -6.75
CA PRO A 161 14.54 -13.87 -7.07
C PRO A 161 14.59 -14.09 -8.59
N ASP A 162 14.91 -15.32 -9.00
CA ASP A 162 15.17 -15.68 -10.40
C ASP A 162 13.99 -15.40 -11.37
N ASP A 163 12.77 -15.25 -10.85
CA ASP A 163 11.54 -15.00 -11.59
C ASP A 163 11.12 -13.51 -11.66
N PHE A 164 11.94 -12.59 -11.12
CA PHE A 164 11.64 -11.16 -11.13
C PHE A 164 11.76 -10.56 -12.54
N ASP A 165 10.69 -9.88 -13.00
CA ASP A 165 10.72 -9.16 -14.28
C ASP A 165 11.56 -7.87 -14.18
N ALA A 166 12.80 -7.98 -14.65
CA ALA A 166 13.75 -6.87 -14.71
C ALA A 166 13.38 -5.78 -15.73
N SER A 167 12.30 -5.91 -16.51
CA SER A 167 11.85 -4.88 -17.47
C SER A 167 11.59 -3.53 -16.81
N CYS A 168 11.12 -3.54 -15.56
CA CYS A 168 10.81 -2.37 -14.73
C CYS A 168 12.04 -1.54 -14.33
N ILE A 169 13.23 -2.14 -14.44
CA ILE A 169 14.53 -1.57 -14.09
C ILE A 169 15.09 -0.69 -15.24
N ARG A 170 14.52 -0.80 -16.45
CA ARG A 170 15.04 -0.17 -17.67
C ARG A 170 14.61 1.28 -17.90
N VAL A 171 13.84 1.88 -16.97
CA VAL A 171 13.28 3.24 -17.08
C VAL A 171 14.10 4.26 -16.29
#